data_AF-A0A1V4AJB1-F1
#
_entry.id   AF-A0A1V4AJB1-F1
#
_cell.length_a   1.000
_cell.length_b   1.000
_cell.length_c   1.000
_cell.angle_alpha   90.00
_cell.angle_beta   90.00
_cell.angle_gamma   90.00
#
_symmetry.space_group_name_H-M   'P 1'
#
loop_
_entity.id
_entity.type
_entity.pdbx_description
1 polymer ?
#
loop_
_entity_poly.entity_id
_entity_poly.type
_entity_poly.pdbx_seq_one_letter_code
_entity_poly.pdbx_strand_id
1 'polypeptide(L)'
;MKKFARVMAACALAACAAASAGAKTLDPGAAELKRMSIFLSNFTELGYYGFDVGEDGSDGLLHMKSEEGLAELIRFGVWHNYVNNFKSRVKRCADKNCPYGSLTIDGKFVAETVKKYFDIDLKNRNMEGSDFHYDGKLYHFEGADGESVYYAQVKQVFEEARMLRMTGDIYNVEDESDRPATFEAWVTPKTKQRNRYTILSLETQWK
;
A
#
# COMPACT_ATOMS: atom_id res chain seq x y z
N MET A 1 44.26 42.14 -7.79
CA MET A 1 44.22 40.67 -7.72
C MET A 1 42.98 40.26 -6.93
N LYS A 2 42.08 39.51 -7.58
CA LYS A 2 40.71 39.22 -7.13
C LYS A 2 40.71 38.20 -5.98
N LYS A 3 40.02 38.51 -4.88
CA LYS A 3 39.63 37.54 -3.85
C LYS A 3 38.34 36.85 -4.33
N PHE A 4 38.40 35.58 -4.69
CA PHE A 4 37.22 34.75 -4.92
C PHE A 4 36.92 33.95 -3.65
N ALA A 5 35.95 34.43 -2.87
CA ALA A 5 35.28 33.60 -1.88
C ALA A 5 34.17 32.83 -2.61
N ARG A 6 34.29 31.51 -2.71
CA ARG A 6 33.22 30.63 -3.16
C ARG A 6 32.17 30.56 -2.05
N VAL A 7 31.04 31.22 -2.25
CA VAL A 7 29.83 30.95 -1.46
C VAL A 7 29.18 29.72 -2.08
N MET A 8 29.14 28.62 -1.34
CA MET A 8 28.31 27.47 -1.68
C MET A 8 26.85 27.85 -1.46
N ALA A 9 26.08 27.89 -2.54
CA ALA A 9 24.63 27.93 -2.48
C ALA A 9 24.13 26.51 -2.16
N ALA A 10 23.79 26.25 -0.90
CA ALA A 10 22.99 25.10 -0.53
C ALA A 10 21.56 25.34 -1.02
N CYS A 11 21.18 24.74 -2.15
CA CYS A 11 19.78 24.63 -2.54
C CYS A 11 19.10 23.61 -1.62
N ALA A 12 18.52 24.08 -0.53
CA ALA A 12 17.54 23.30 0.20
C ALA A 12 16.28 23.20 -0.67
N LEU A 13 16.13 22.07 -1.36
CA LEU A 13 14.86 21.65 -1.96
C LEU A 13 13.88 21.32 -0.84
N ALA A 14 13.24 22.34 -0.28
CA ALA A 14 12.02 22.17 0.49
C ALA A 14 10.88 21.96 -0.53
N ALA A 15 10.62 20.70 -0.89
CA ALA A 15 9.38 20.32 -1.53
C ALA A 15 8.23 20.56 -0.53
N CYS A 16 7.78 21.82 -0.43
CA CYS A 16 6.58 22.15 0.31
C CYS A 16 5.41 21.66 -0.54
N ALA A 17 4.88 20.48 -0.20
CA ALA A 17 3.55 20.08 -0.63
C ALA A 17 2.57 21.19 -0.23
N ALA A 18 2.16 22.01 -1.19
CA ALA A 18 1.28 23.14 -0.95
C ALA A 18 -0.02 22.61 -0.34
N ALA A 19 -0.29 22.98 0.91
CA ALA A 19 -1.57 22.66 1.53
C ALA A 19 -2.67 23.38 0.73
N SER A 20 -3.67 22.62 0.28
CA SER A 20 -4.89 23.16 -0.33
C SER A 20 -5.52 24.18 0.63
N ALA A 21 -6.13 25.23 0.08
CA ALA A 21 -6.82 26.26 0.85
C ALA A 21 -8.05 25.65 1.56
N GLY A 22 -7.85 25.07 2.75
CA GLY A 22 -8.88 24.35 3.51
C GLY A 22 -8.35 23.18 4.33
N ALA A 23 -7.15 22.69 4.04
CA ALA A 23 -6.54 21.60 4.79
C ALA A 23 -6.05 22.06 6.17
N LYS A 24 -6.49 21.35 7.22
CA LYS A 24 -6.03 21.56 8.60
C LYS A 24 -4.86 20.62 8.89
N THR A 25 -3.69 21.17 9.18
CA THR A 25 -2.57 20.36 9.70
C THR A 25 -2.94 19.74 11.05
N LEU A 26 -2.71 18.44 11.19
CA LEU A 26 -2.87 17.70 12.44
C LEU A 26 -1.50 17.43 13.09
N ASP A 27 -1.50 17.30 14.41
CA ASP A 27 -0.37 16.77 15.18
C ASP A 27 -0.82 15.51 15.96
N PRO A 28 -0.78 14.32 15.32
CA PRO A 28 -1.25 13.07 15.92
C PRO A 28 -0.32 12.54 17.04
N GLY A 29 0.88 13.12 17.18
CA GLY A 29 1.94 12.59 18.02
C GLY A 29 2.60 11.31 17.47
N ALA A 30 3.75 10.95 18.03
CA ALA A 30 4.61 9.88 17.50
C ALA A 30 3.93 8.50 17.47
N ALA A 31 3.11 8.18 18.47
CA ALA A 31 2.43 6.88 18.55
C ALA A 31 1.40 6.69 17.44
N GLU A 32 0.67 7.75 17.07
CA GLU A 32 -0.32 7.67 15.99
C GLU A 32 0.33 7.76 14.62
N LEU A 33 1.37 8.60 14.45
CA LEU A 33 2.18 8.61 13.22
C LEU A 33 2.74 7.21 12.92
N LYS A 34 3.27 6.51 13.93
CA LYS A 34 3.73 5.12 13.76
C LYS A 34 2.62 4.18 13.28
N ARG A 35 1.38 4.33 13.77
CA ARG A 35 0.24 3.50 13.33
C ARG A 35 -0.18 3.81 11.89
N MET A 36 -0.13 5.08 11.49
CA MET A 36 -0.41 5.50 10.12
C MET A 36 0.67 4.97 9.16
N SER A 37 1.94 5.05 9.56
CA SER A 37 3.06 4.42 8.84
C SER A 37 2.85 2.92 8.65
N ILE A 38 2.53 2.18 9.73
CA ILE A 38 2.23 0.74 9.65
C ILE A 38 1.06 0.47 8.71
N PHE A 39 0.02 1.30 8.74
CA PHE A 39 -1.11 1.15 7.82
C PHE A 39 -0.66 1.24 6.36
N LEU A 40 0.10 2.28 6.00
CA LEU A 40 0.60 2.48 4.63
C LEU A 40 1.65 1.45 4.20
N SER A 41 2.46 0.94 5.14
CA SER A 41 3.43 -0.12 4.85
C SER A 41 2.77 -1.42 4.37
N ASN A 42 1.49 -1.69 4.68
CA ASN A 42 0.79 -2.87 4.15
C ASN A 42 0.68 -2.87 2.61
N PHE A 43 0.84 -1.70 1.99
CA PHE A 43 0.79 -1.53 0.53
C PHE A 43 2.20 -1.52 -0.05
N THR A 44 3.09 -0.71 0.51
CA THR A 44 4.45 -0.53 -0.03
C THR A 44 5.30 -1.79 0.14
N GLU A 45 5.06 -2.60 1.18
CA GLU A 45 5.75 -3.88 1.36
C GLU A 45 5.44 -4.88 0.24
N LEU A 46 4.33 -4.69 -0.48
CA LEU A 46 3.89 -5.52 -1.60
C LEU A 46 4.10 -4.83 -2.96
N GLY A 47 4.85 -3.73 -3.00
CA GLY A 47 5.18 -3.02 -4.23
C GLY A 47 4.08 -2.06 -4.76
N TYR A 48 3.05 -1.75 -3.98
CA TYR A 48 2.03 -0.79 -4.39
C TYR A 48 2.50 0.63 -4.07
N TYR A 49 2.91 1.36 -5.12
CA TYR A 49 3.45 2.72 -5.00
C TYR A 49 2.61 3.79 -5.72
N GLY A 50 1.65 3.40 -6.56
CA GLY A 50 0.85 4.32 -7.39
C GLY A 50 -0.52 3.73 -7.71
N PHE A 51 -1.55 4.12 -6.96
CA PHE A 51 -2.93 3.68 -7.21
C PHE A 51 -3.97 4.61 -6.62
N ASP A 52 -5.21 4.48 -7.09
CA ASP A 52 -6.41 5.02 -6.46
C ASP A 52 -7.56 3.99 -6.39
N VAL A 53 -8.63 4.35 -5.67
CA VAL A 53 -9.83 3.52 -5.47
C VAL A 53 -11.00 3.99 -6.36
N GLY A 54 -10.68 4.40 -7.59
CA GLY A 54 -11.60 4.76 -8.67
C GLY A 54 -11.83 3.62 -9.67
N GLU A 55 -12.80 3.83 -10.57
CA GLU A 55 -12.98 3.03 -11.80
C GLU A 55 -12.06 3.53 -12.91
N ASP A 56 -11.87 4.85 -12.94
CA ASP A 56 -10.99 5.62 -13.81
C ASP A 56 -10.34 6.77 -13.01
N GLY A 57 -9.39 7.49 -13.62
CA GLY A 57 -8.71 8.58 -12.97
C GLY A 57 -7.50 9.10 -13.75
N SER A 58 -6.50 9.58 -13.01
CA SER A 58 -5.29 10.18 -13.57
C SER A 58 -4.41 9.15 -14.29
N ASP A 59 -3.88 9.53 -15.44
CA ASP A 59 -2.88 8.76 -16.17
C ASP A 59 -1.69 8.41 -15.25
N GLY A 60 -1.26 7.14 -15.27
CA GLY A 60 -0.11 6.65 -14.50
C GLY A 60 -0.41 6.05 -13.13
N LEU A 61 -1.69 6.02 -12.71
CA LEU A 61 -2.12 5.29 -11.51
C LEU A 61 -2.89 4.02 -11.89
N LEU A 62 -2.74 2.99 -11.06
CA LEU A 62 -3.61 1.82 -11.11
C LEU A 62 -4.96 2.15 -10.45
N HIS A 63 -6.07 2.04 -11.20
CA HIS A 63 -7.42 2.25 -10.68
C HIS A 63 -7.99 0.93 -10.14
N MET A 64 -8.14 0.80 -8.83
CA MET A 64 -8.46 -0.49 -8.19
C MET A 64 -9.83 -1.08 -8.56
N LYS A 65 -10.76 -0.30 -9.11
CA LYS A 65 -12.06 -0.81 -9.61
C LYS A 65 -12.11 -1.04 -11.12
N SER A 66 -11.02 -0.73 -11.84
CA SER A 66 -10.87 -1.13 -13.25
C SER A 66 -10.69 -2.65 -13.38
N GLU A 67 -10.78 -3.18 -14.60
CA GLU A 67 -10.57 -4.62 -14.86
C GLU A 67 -9.19 -5.11 -14.38
N GLU A 68 -8.14 -4.34 -14.66
CA GLU A 68 -6.79 -4.61 -14.19
C GLU A 68 -6.68 -4.47 -12.66
N GLY A 69 -7.27 -3.41 -12.10
CA GLY A 69 -7.29 -3.18 -10.65
C GLY A 69 -7.96 -4.30 -9.87
N LEU A 70 -9.02 -4.92 -10.43
CA LEU A 70 -9.67 -6.07 -9.79
C LEU A 70 -8.75 -7.29 -9.67
N ALA A 71 -7.83 -7.50 -10.62
CA ALA A 71 -6.80 -8.54 -10.53
C ALA A 71 -5.84 -8.23 -9.38
N GLU A 72 -5.42 -6.97 -9.29
CA GLU A 72 -4.49 -6.48 -8.28
C GLU A 72 -5.09 -6.49 -6.87
N LEU A 73 -6.40 -6.33 -6.71
CA LEU A 73 -7.06 -6.54 -5.42
C LEU A 73 -6.96 -8.01 -4.95
N ILE A 74 -7.05 -8.98 -5.86
CA ILE A 74 -6.84 -10.40 -5.54
C ILE A 74 -5.38 -10.61 -5.14
N ARG A 75 -4.44 -10.09 -5.95
CA ARG A 75 -2.99 -10.15 -5.68
C ARG A 75 -2.65 -9.58 -4.31
N PHE A 76 -3.13 -8.39 -3.98
CA PHE A 76 -2.99 -7.77 -2.67
C PHE A 76 -3.55 -8.67 -1.56
N GLY A 77 -4.78 -9.17 -1.74
CA GLY A 77 -5.43 -10.00 -0.72
C GLY A 77 -4.68 -11.31 -0.46
N VAL A 78 -4.12 -11.96 -1.48
CA VAL A 78 -3.30 -13.17 -1.32
C VAL A 78 -1.98 -12.84 -0.65
N TRP A 79 -1.19 -11.91 -1.21
CA TRP A 79 0.16 -11.62 -0.70
C TRP A 79 0.16 -10.97 0.67
N HIS A 80 -0.76 -10.05 0.97
CA HIS A 80 -0.88 -9.46 2.31
C HIS A 80 -1.11 -10.55 3.35
N ASN A 81 -1.96 -11.54 3.05
CA ASN A 81 -2.21 -12.64 3.98
C ASN A 81 -1.05 -13.64 4.06
N TYR A 82 -0.33 -13.87 2.95
CA TYR A 82 0.89 -14.66 2.95
C TYR A 82 1.96 -14.04 3.84
N VAL A 83 2.25 -12.75 3.67
CA VAL A 83 3.29 -12.04 4.46
C VAL A 83 2.86 -11.86 5.91
N ASN A 84 1.66 -11.33 6.16
CA ASN A 84 1.29 -10.85 7.50
C ASN A 84 0.46 -11.83 8.32
N ASN A 85 -0.18 -12.82 7.69
CA ASN A 85 -1.16 -13.69 8.35
C ASN A 85 -0.93 -15.19 8.08
N PHE A 86 0.26 -15.58 7.62
CA PHE A 86 0.59 -16.93 7.12
C PHE A 86 0.01 -18.04 7.99
N LYS A 87 0.42 -18.10 9.26
CA LYS A 87 0.06 -19.17 10.21
C LYS A 87 -1.44 -19.31 10.45
N SER A 88 -2.20 -18.23 10.25
CA SER A 88 -3.62 -18.18 10.57
C SER A 88 -4.54 -18.35 9.36
N ARG A 89 -4.05 -18.08 8.14
CA ARG A 89 -4.89 -17.97 6.94
C ARG A 89 -4.37 -18.77 5.74
N VAL A 90 -3.08 -19.02 5.67
CA VAL A 90 -2.45 -19.79 4.57
C VAL A 90 -2.21 -21.23 5.04
N LYS A 91 -2.46 -22.19 4.15
CA LYS A 91 -2.27 -23.62 4.39
C LYS A 91 -1.50 -24.24 3.24
N ARG A 92 -0.83 -25.37 3.50
CA ARG A 92 -0.33 -26.22 2.41
C ARG A 92 -1.52 -26.79 1.65
N CYS A 93 -1.40 -26.86 0.33
CA CYS A 93 -2.34 -27.59 -0.51
C CYS A 93 -2.41 -29.05 -0.06
N ALA A 94 -3.62 -29.60 -0.01
CA ALA A 94 -3.88 -30.95 0.49
C ALA A 94 -3.83 -32.03 -0.61
N ASP A 95 -3.91 -31.61 -1.87
CA ASP A 95 -3.96 -32.52 -3.01
C ASP A 95 -2.58 -33.10 -3.31
N LYS A 96 -2.55 -34.31 -3.88
CA LYS A 96 -1.30 -34.85 -4.41
C LYS A 96 -0.85 -34.02 -5.61
N ASN A 97 0.41 -33.60 -5.60
CA ASN A 97 1.09 -32.83 -6.66
C ASN A 97 0.64 -31.38 -6.86
N CYS A 98 -0.42 -30.91 -6.19
CA CYS A 98 -0.81 -29.49 -6.11
C CYS A 98 -0.64 -28.71 -7.43
N PRO A 99 -1.45 -29.01 -8.46
CA PRO A 99 -1.18 -28.60 -9.85
C PRO A 99 -1.15 -27.07 -10.08
N TYR A 100 -1.65 -26.30 -9.12
CA TYR A 100 -1.78 -24.84 -9.21
C TYR A 100 -1.07 -24.10 -8.08
N GLY A 101 -0.24 -24.79 -7.28
CA GLY A 101 0.54 -24.18 -6.22
C GLY A 101 0.55 -24.97 -4.92
N SER A 102 1.70 -24.98 -4.24
CA SER A 102 1.90 -25.68 -2.97
C SER A 102 1.15 -25.07 -1.78
N LEU A 103 0.61 -23.86 -1.92
CA LEU A 103 -0.11 -23.13 -0.87
C LEU A 103 -1.55 -22.82 -1.28
N THR A 104 -2.40 -22.67 -0.26
CA THR A 104 -3.82 -22.31 -0.41
C THR A 104 -4.24 -21.25 0.60
N ILE A 105 -5.18 -20.40 0.19
CA ILE A 105 -5.89 -19.47 1.05
C ILE A 105 -7.38 -19.46 0.71
N ASP A 106 -8.24 -19.45 1.72
CA ASP A 106 -9.68 -19.32 1.50
C ASP A 106 -10.02 -17.95 0.90
N GLY A 107 -10.76 -17.93 -0.21
CA GLY A 107 -11.18 -16.71 -0.89
C GLY A 107 -11.96 -15.77 0.03
N LYS A 108 -12.58 -16.27 1.11
CA LYS A 108 -13.17 -15.44 2.16
C LYS A 108 -12.12 -14.53 2.81
N PHE A 109 -10.92 -15.03 3.10
CA PHE A 109 -9.87 -14.22 3.74
C PHE A 109 -9.27 -13.19 2.79
N VAL A 110 -9.22 -13.50 1.49
CA VAL A 110 -8.84 -12.55 0.44
C VAL A 110 -9.86 -11.41 0.38
N ALA A 111 -11.16 -11.74 0.28
CA ALA A 111 -12.23 -10.75 0.26
C ALA A 111 -12.31 -9.90 1.55
N GLU A 112 -12.13 -10.51 2.73
CA GLU A 112 -12.07 -9.80 4.00
C GLU A 112 -10.91 -8.78 4.06
N THR A 113 -9.73 -9.16 3.54
CA THR A 113 -8.59 -8.26 3.46
C THR A 113 -8.86 -7.09 2.52
N VAL A 114 -9.40 -7.34 1.33
CA VAL A 114 -9.76 -6.28 0.38
C VAL A 114 -10.80 -5.33 0.98
N LYS A 115 -11.86 -5.86 1.60
CA LYS A 115 -12.87 -5.04 2.28
C LYS A 115 -12.28 -4.22 3.41
N LYS A 116 -11.31 -4.78 4.16
CA LYS A 116 -10.64 -4.08 5.24
C LYS A 116 -9.88 -2.85 4.73
N TYR A 117 -9.01 -3.02 3.74
CA TYR A 117 -8.07 -1.99 3.30
C TYR A 117 -8.66 -1.02 2.27
N PHE A 118 -9.45 -1.51 1.32
CA PHE A 118 -10.00 -0.74 0.20
C PHE A 118 -11.51 -0.45 0.31
N ASP A 119 -12.20 -1.07 1.27
CA ASP A 119 -13.68 -1.00 1.41
C ASP A 119 -14.47 -1.52 0.19
N ILE A 120 -13.83 -2.35 -0.65
CA ILE A 120 -14.43 -2.99 -1.82
C ILE A 120 -14.97 -4.38 -1.46
N ASP A 121 -16.18 -4.68 -1.93
CA ASP A 121 -16.76 -6.03 -1.87
C ASP A 121 -16.26 -6.88 -3.04
N LEU A 122 -15.14 -7.58 -2.82
CA LEU A 122 -14.48 -8.40 -3.83
C LEU A 122 -15.31 -9.64 -4.20
N LYS A 123 -15.49 -9.85 -5.51
CA LYS A 123 -15.98 -11.13 -6.05
C LYS A 123 -14.79 -11.98 -6.51
N ASN A 124 -14.51 -13.05 -5.77
CA ASN A 124 -13.46 -14.01 -6.09
C ASN A 124 -13.68 -14.65 -7.46
N ARG A 125 -12.59 -14.84 -8.20
CA ARG A 125 -12.59 -15.38 -9.57
C ARG A 125 -11.18 -15.78 -9.99
N ASN A 126 -11.10 -16.59 -11.04
CA ASN A 126 -9.85 -16.71 -11.79
C ASN A 126 -9.63 -15.45 -12.61
N MET A 127 -8.37 -15.03 -12.72
CA MET A 127 -7.92 -13.97 -13.62
C MET A 127 -6.99 -14.61 -14.66
N GLU A 128 -7.20 -14.30 -15.93
CA GLU A 128 -6.34 -14.80 -16.99
C GLU A 128 -4.91 -14.27 -16.80
N GLY A 129 -3.90 -15.14 -16.97
CA GLY A 129 -2.50 -14.78 -16.79
C GLY A 129 -2.06 -14.54 -15.34
N SER A 130 -2.91 -14.82 -14.35
CA SER A 130 -2.56 -14.68 -12.93
C SER A 130 -1.80 -15.89 -12.39
N ASP A 131 -0.87 -15.64 -11.46
CA ASP A 131 -0.19 -16.67 -10.67
C ASP A 131 -1.12 -17.37 -9.66
N PHE A 132 -2.38 -16.97 -9.58
CA PHE A 132 -3.37 -17.49 -8.64
C PHE A 132 -4.47 -18.27 -9.35
N HIS A 133 -4.72 -19.49 -8.88
CA HIS A 133 -5.85 -20.29 -9.36
C HIS A 133 -6.95 -20.38 -8.31
N TYR A 134 -8.15 -19.92 -8.64
CA TYR A 134 -9.34 -20.06 -7.81
C TYR A 134 -10.15 -21.31 -8.17
N ASP A 135 -10.29 -22.23 -7.22
CA ASP A 135 -11.04 -23.49 -7.41
C ASP A 135 -12.55 -23.38 -7.11
N GLY A 136 -13.04 -22.17 -6.86
CA GLY A 136 -14.40 -21.89 -6.38
C GLY A 136 -14.50 -21.72 -4.86
N LYS A 137 -13.42 -21.97 -4.12
CA LYS A 137 -13.33 -21.70 -2.67
C LYS A 137 -11.96 -21.18 -2.24
N LEU A 138 -10.88 -21.82 -2.69
CA LEU A 138 -9.51 -21.52 -2.34
C LEU A 138 -8.80 -20.88 -3.54
N TYR A 139 -7.91 -19.93 -3.26
CA TYR A 139 -6.83 -19.60 -4.18
C TYR A 139 -5.65 -20.52 -3.92
N HIS A 140 -5.11 -21.10 -4.97
CA HIS A 140 -3.87 -21.88 -5.01
C HIS A 140 -2.77 -21.01 -5.58
N PHE A 141 -1.58 -21.07 -4.98
CA PHE A 141 -0.45 -20.21 -5.33
C PHE A 141 0.87 -20.79 -4.82
N GLU A 142 1.98 -20.27 -5.35
CA GLU A 142 3.31 -20.52 -4.80
C GLU A 142 3.76 -19.35 -3.93
N GLY A 143 4.48 -19.68 -2.85
CA GLY A 143 5.13 -18.66 -2.03
C GLY A 143 6.32 -18.06 -2.78
N ALA A 144 6.56 -16.76 -2.56
CA ALA A 144 7.73 -16.06 -3.08
C ALA A 144 8.30 -15.21 -1.94
N ASP A 145 9.60 -15.38 -1.70
CA ASP A 145 10.36 -14.68 -0.67
C ASP A 145 11.64 -14.11 -1.29
N GLY A 146 12.21 -13.06 -0.69
CA GLY A 146 13.54 -12.55 -1.04
C GLY A 146 13.57 -11.25 -1.86
N GLU A 147 12.42 -10.62 -2.12
CA GLU A 147 12.39 -9.26 -2.65
C GLU A 147 12.68 -8.22 -1.56
N SER A 148 13.29 -7.10 -1.95
CA SER A 148 13.52 -5.97 -1.05
C SER A 148 12.20 -5.37 -0.59
N VAL A 149 12.07 -5.17 0.72
CA VAL A 149 10.84 -4.63 1.33
C VAL A 149 11.02 -3.15 1.63
N TYR A 150 10.04 -2.35 1.22
CA TYR A 150 10.01 -0.91 1.49
C TYR A 150 8.80 -0.54 2.34
N TYR A 151 9.04 0.31 3.34
CA TYR A 151 8.01 0.80 4.26
C TYR A 151 7.75 2.29 4.07
N ALA A 152 6.53 2.71 4.41
CA ALA A 152 6.12 4.10 4.43
C ALA A 152 6.35 4.69 5.83
N GLN A 153 6.99 5.86 5.90
CA GLN A 153 7.11 6.65 7.11
C GLN A 153 6.33 7.96 6.97
N VAL A 154 5.16 8.05 7.62
CA VAL A 154 4.36 9.28 7.68
C VAL A 154 5.07 10.35 8.50
N LYS A 155 5.17 11.55 7.94
CA LYS A 155 5.78 12.74 8.56
C LYS A 155 4.77 13.85 8.84
N GLN A 156 3.81 14.05 7.94
CA GLN A 156 2.79 15.09 8.07
C GLN A 156 1.41 14.52 7.77
N VAL A 157 0.41 15.06 8.47
CA VAL A 157 -0.98 14.66 8.31
C VAL A 157 -1.84 15.92 8.24
N PHE A 158 -2.74 15.93 7.27
CA PHE A 158 -3.68 17.01 7.05
C PHE A 158 -5.09 16.43 7.03
N GLU A 159 -6.03 17.14 7.63
CA GLU A 159 -7.46 16.83 7.53
C GLU A 159 -8.10 17.72 6.48
N GLU A 160 -8.80 17.10 5.53
CA GLU A 160 -9.56 17.78 4.49
C GLU A 160 -10.85 17.01 4.21
N ALA A 161 -12.00 17.68 4.30
CA ALA A 161 -13.31 17.07 4.05
C ALA A 161 -13.55 15.71 4.79
N ARG A 162 -13.06 15.57 6.03
CA ARG A 162 -13.09 14.35 6.87
C ARG A 162 -12.21 13.19 6.39
N MET A 163 -11.41 13.41 5.36
CA MET A 163 -10.34 12.52 4.92
C MET A 163 -9.02 12.99 5.51
N LEU A 164 -8.06 12.09 5.59
CA LEU A 164 -6.69 12.42 5.96
C LEU A 164 -5.79 12.30 4.74
N ARG A 165 -5.04 13.37 4.48
CA ARG A 165 -3.90 13.39 3.58
C ARG A 165 -2.63 13.17 4.39
N MET A 166 -1.86 12.15 4.04
CA MET A 166 -0.63 11.76 4.72
C MET A 166 0.54 11.92 3.76
N THR A 167 1.61 12.56 4.19
CA THR A 167 2.84 12.67 3.40
C THR A 167 4.03 12.16 4.18
N GLY A 168 5.04 11.65 3.46
CA GLY A 168 6.18 11.01 4.08
C GLY A 168 7.21 10.49 3.10
N ASP A 169 8.06 9.59 3.57
CA ASP A 169 9.09 8.93 2.76
C ASP A 169 8.85 7.42 2.68
N ILE A 170 9.26 6.85 1.55
CA ILE A 170 9.47 5.41 1.40
C ILE A 170 10.94 5.13 1.79
N TYR A 171 11.16 4.07 2.55
CA TYR A 171 12.50 3.66 2.97
C TYR A 171 12.68 2.15 2.89
N ASN A 172 13.91 1.71 2.62
CA ASN A 172 14.27 0.30 2.60
C ASN A 172 14.33 -0.25 4.04
N VAL A 173 13.70 -1.39 4.31
CA VAL A 173 13.65 -1.98 5.66
C VAL A 173 15.00 -2.55 6.10
N GLU A 174 15.86 -2.94 5.15
CA GLU A 174 17.21 -3.45 5.43
C GLU A 174 18.24 -2.31 5.58
N ASP A 175 17.98 -1.15 4.98
CA ASP A 175 18.78 0.07 5.10
C ASP A 175 17.89 1.31 5.20
N GLU A 176 17.56 1.75 6.42
CA GLU A 176 16.68 2.92 6.63
C GLU A 176 17.26 4.27 6.15
N SER A 177 18.54 4.29 5.80
CA SER A 177 19.18 5.46 5.18
C SER A 177 18.86 5.56 3.69
N ASP A 178 18.55 4.44 3.04
CA ASP A 178 18.02 4.40 1.68
C ASP A 178 16.54 4.82 1.67
N ARG A 179 16.30 6.01 1.11
CA ARG A 179 15.01 6.69 1.08
C ARG A 179 14.69 7.12 -0.34
N PRO A 180 14.34 6.19 -1.23
CA PRO A 180 14.32 6.42 -2.67
C PRO A 180 13.17 7.31 -3.13
N ALA A 181 12.15 7.55 -2.29
CA ALA A 181 10.98 8.31 -2.70
C ALA A 181 10.27 9.01 -1.54
N THR A 182 9.44 9.99 -1.90
CA THR A 182 8.39 10.56 -1.03
C THR A 182 7.02 10.10 -1.50
N PHE A 183 6.02 10.14 -0.63
CA PHE A 183 4.65 9.79 -0.99
C PHE A 183 3.63 10.81 -0.51
N GLU A 184 2.48 10.79 -1.18
CA GLU A 184 1.20 11.31 -0.68
C GLU A 184 0.17 10.19 -0.68
N ALA A 185 -0.61 10.08 0.40
CA ALA A 185 -1.68 9.10 0.53
C ALA A 185 -2.95 9.75 1.07
N TRP A 186 -4.09 9.32 0.56
CA TRP A 186 -5.41 9.75 1.03
C TRP A 186 -6.14 8.59 1.69
N VAL A 187 -6.69 8.81 2.88
CA VAL A 187 -7.42 7.77 3.62
C VAL A 187 -8.72 8.31 4.23
N THR A 188 -9.68 7.42 4.41
CA THR A 188 -10.86 7.68 5.26
C THR A 188 -10.68 7.03 6.64
N PRO A 189 -10.80 7.79 7.74
CA PRO A 189 -10.83 7.22 9.10
C PRO A 189 -12.10 6.39 9.34
N LYS A 190 -11.95 5.21 9.96
CA LYS A 190 -13.05 4.34 10.38
C LYS A 190 -13.28 4.49 11.88
N THR A 191 -14.39 5.10 12.28
CA THR A 191 -14.71 5.42 13.69
C THR A 191 -15.24 4.24 14.52
N LYS A 192 -15.62 3.12 13.89
CA LYS A 192 -16.35 2.00 14.55
C LYS A 192 -15.78 0.60 14.31
N GLN A 193 -14.60 0.46 13.72
CA GLN A 193 -14.01 -0.86 13.40
C GLN A 193 -12.62 -1.03 14.00
N ARG A 194 -12.19 -2.29 14.20
CA ARG A 194 -10.80 -2.63 14.57
C ARG A 194 -9.76 -2.07 13.58
N ASN A 195 -10.19 -1.80 12.34
CA ASN A 195 -9.38 -1.21 11.29
C ASN A 195 -9.64 0.29 11.26
N ARG A 196 -8.59 1.10 11.46
CA ARG A 196 -8.71 2.56 11.65
C ARG A 196 -8.82 3.36 10.37
N TYR A 197 -8.41 2.81 9.23
CA TYR A 197 -8.29 3.54 7.97
C TYR A 197 -8.71 2.65 6.80
N THR A 198 -9.23 3.29 5.75
CA THR A 198 -9.36 2.73 4.39
C THR A 198 -8.59 3.64 3.44
N ILE A 199 -7.81 3.04 2.55
CA ILE A 199 -7.03 3.78 1.54
C ILE A 199 -7.96 4.28 0.42
N LEU A 200 -7.69 5.48 -0.07
CA LEU A 200 -8.34 6.08 -1.23
C LEU A 200 -7.34 6.23 -2.38
N SER A 201 -6.09 6.59 -2.07
CA SER A 201 -4.98 6.60 -3.02
C SER A 201 -3.64 6.59 -2.30
N LEU A 202 -2.61 6.16 -3.03
CA LEU A 202 -1.20 6.28 -2.67
C LEU A 202 -0.43 6.62 -3.96
N GLU A 203 0.30 7.72 -3.94
CA GLU A 203 1.14 8.16 -5.04
C GLU A 203 2.56 8.42 -4.54
N THR A 204 3.54 7.90 -5.26
CA THR A 204 4.96 7.95 -4.90
C THR A 204 5.76 8.74 -5.93
N GLN A 205 6.61 9.63 -5.46
CA GLN A 205 7.56 10.40 -6.27
C GLN A 205 8.98 9.93 -5.99
N TRP A 206 9.58 9.27 -6.97
CA TRP A 206 10.96 8.76 -6.92
C TRP A 206 11.98 9.89 -7.11
N LYS A 207 13.12 9.77 -6.42
CA LYS A 207 14.22 10.75 -6.43
C LYS A 207 15.22 10.51 -7.55
#